data_AF-A0A9N8WVX9-F1
#
_entry.id   AF-A0A9N8WVX9-F1
#
_cell.length_a   1.000
_cell.length_b   1.000
_cell.length_c   1.000
_cell.angle_alpha   90.00
_cell.angle_beta   90.00
_cell.angle_gamma   90.00
#
_symmetry.space_group_name_H-M   'P 1'
#
loop_
_entity.id
_entity.type
_entity.pdbx_description
1 polymer ?
#
loop_
_entity_poly.entity_id
_entity_poly.type
_entity_poly.pdbx_seq_one_letter_code
_entity_poly.pdbx_strand_id
1 'polypeptide(L)'
;TDLESTKDFRYECAKRIQAQIRLPPMYKDFRLQAVHIAITLLVPVESLVDGGFLDSNQGSMHLHDNLNIVASLVRHYFVMLYKDISNPNDYCDQVEKYACAYRNKYRCIVTGESPSWASHIIPFSWNKNEANVYETSLVMGACQAFFTDEICNDLYGLLSNSDDFCSSDKQWNLINISESVAAAWSCSSLGLKCLSIKPNDSWCPDTQESRNDSIDEEWEVEVEFQWLYRRFRKPNEEMDGITDENNMEHMAEAQIHHERMGCPPFMDASGIATGHKGCKPMLSGHTFTITMLEKDARKYKITLDLRWFIISAAAMSCAAWYPELLPPPLEW
;
A
#
# COMPACT_ATOMS: atom_id res chain seq x y z
N THR A 1 13.25 -3.09 -5.85
CA THR A 1 13.37 -2.85 -4.40
C THR A 1 14.86 -2.87 -4.04
N ASP A 2 15.27 -2.68 -2.79
CA ASP A 2 16.66 -2.91 -2.35
C ASP A 2 16.92 -4.38 -1.96
N LEU A 3 15.93 -5.25 -2.17
CA LEU A 3 15.92 -6.62 -1.66
C LEU A 3 17.10 -7.44 -2.20
N GLU A 4 17.44 -7.31 -3.48
CA GLU A 4 18.53 -8.08 -4.08
C GLU A 4 19.88 -7.83 -3.38
N SER A 5 20.17 -6.58 -3.01
CA SER A 5 21.41 -6.21 -2.33
C SER A 5 21.38 -6.40 -0.82
N THR A 6 20.20 -6.59 -0.22
CA THR A 6 20.01 -6.61 1.25
C THR A 6 19.46 -7.93 1.79
N LYS A 7 19.11 -8.90 0.93
CA LYS A 7 18.45 -10.15 1.33
C LYS A 7 19.18 -10.91 2.44
N ASP A 8 20.50 -11.05 2.37
CA ASP A 8 21.28 -11.81 3.35
C ASP A 8 21.22 -11.15 4.74
N PHE A 9 21.28 -9.81 4.78
CA PHE A 9 21.09 -9.05 6.00
C PHE A 9 19.67 -9.24 6.56
N ARG A 10 18.65 -9.15 5.70
CA ARG A 10 17.25 -9.34 6.08
C ARG A 10 16.98 -10.75 6.61
N TYR A 11 17.63 -11.79 6.06
CA TYR A 11 17.56 -13.16 6.56
C TYR A 11 18.11 -13.27 7.98
N GLU A 12 19.25 -12.64 8.25
CA GLU A 12 19.83 -12.62 9.60
C GLU A 12 18.97 -11.85 10.59
N CYS A 13 18.39 -10.72 10.19
CA CYS A 13 17.43 -9.98 11.01
C CYS A 13 16.21 -10.84 11.37
N ALA A 14 15.60 -11.53 10.40
CA ALA A 14 14.47 -12.42 10.66
C ALA A 14 14.82 -13.52 11.68
N LYS A 15 15.99 -14.16 11.54
CA LYS A 15 16.46 -15.18 12.49
C LYS A 15 16.60 -14.60 13.90
N ARG A 16 17.19 -13.41 14.04
CA ARG A 16 17.38 -12.73 15.33
C ARG A 16 16.06 -12.29 15.95
N ILE A 17 15.16 -11.69 15.18
CA ILE A 17 13.82 -11.30 15.63
C ILE A 17 13.07 -12.52 16.18
N GLN A 18 13.07 -13.63 15.42
CA GLN A 18 12.42 -14.86 15.88
C GLN A 18 13.05 -15.43 17.16
N ALA A 19 14.38 -15.45 17.24
CA ALA A 19 15.09 -15.92 18.44
C ALA A 19 14.77 -15.04 19.66
N GLN A 20 14.72 -13.72 19.47
CA GLN A 20 14.38 -12.75 20.51
C GLN A 20 12.95 -12.91 21.00
N ILE A 21 11.98 -13.08 20.09
CA ILE A 21 10.57 -13.32 20.44
C ILE A 21 10.43 -14.63 21.24
N ARG A 22 11.24 -15.66 20.96
CA ARG A 22 11.19 -16.95 21.67
C ARG A 22 11.82 -16.96 23.07
N LEU A 23 12.50 -15.90 23.50
CA LEU A 23 13.14 -15.87 24.82
C LEU A 23 12.14 -16.11 25.98
N PRO A 24 10.94 -15.50 26.00
CA PRO A 24 9.97 -15.75 27.05
C PRO A 24 9.28 -17.11 26.86
N PRO A 25 9.01 -17.88 27.94
CA PRO A 25 8.38 -19.19 27.85
C PRO A 25 7.03 -19.21 27.12
N MET A 26 6.28 -18.11 27.15
CA MET A 26 4.97 -17.99 26.49
C MET A 26 5.06 -17.97 24.95
N TYR A 27 6.22 -17.62 24.40
CA TYR A 27 6.46 -17.52 22.95
C TYR A 27 7.52 -18.51 22.47
N LYS A 28 7.91 -19.49 23.28
CA LYS A 28 8.99 -20.45 22.96
C LYS A 28 8.81 -21.15 21.60
N ASP A 29 7.56 -21.37 21.21
CA ASP A 29 7.18 -22.07 19.98
C ASP A 29 6.81 -21.10 18.84
N PHE A 30 6.84 -19.78 19.06
CA PHE A 30 6.50 -18.77 18.06
C PHE A 30 7.34 -18.97 16.79
N ARG A 31 6.71 -18.92 15.62
CA ARG A 31 7.39 -19.00 14.32
C ARG A 31 6.97 -17.82 13.47
N LEU A 32 7.91 -17.29 12.70
CA LEU A 32 7.59 -16.27 11.70
C LEU A 32 6.67 -16.88 10.65
N GLN A 33 5.60 -16.16 10.34
CA GLN A 33 4.64 -16.52 9.30
C GLN A 33 5.00 -15.82 8.00
N ALA A 34 4.40 -16.26 6.88
CA ALA A 34 4.64 -15.65 5.57
C ALA A 34 4.44 -14.12 5.56
N VAL A 35 3.45 -13.59 6.30
CA VAL A 35 3.25 -12.14 6.47
C VAL A 35 4.40 -11.46 7.22
N HIS A 36 4.90 -12.06 8.31
CA HIS A 36 6.03 -11.52 9.07
C HIS A 36 7.31 -11.48 8.23
N ILE A 37 7.52 -12.51 7.42
CA ILE A 37 8.63 -12.56 6.46
C ILE A 37 8.48 -11.47 5.40
N ALA A 38 7.31 -11.35 4.77
CA ALA A 38 7.06 -10.30 3.79
C ALA A 38 7.34 -8.90 4.34
N ILE A 39 6.89 -8.62 5.58
CA ILE A 39 7.18 -7.35 6.27
C ILE A 39 8.69 -7.16 6.42
N THR A 40 9.42 -8.15 6.96
CA THR A 40 10.87 -8.07 7.15
C THR A 40 11.64 -7.87 5.85
N LEU A 41 11.14 -8.44 4.74
CA LEU A 41 11.73 -8.30 3.42
C LEU A 41 11.46 -6.92 2.77
N LEU A 42 10.42 -6.21 3.20
CA LEU A 42 9.93 -4.99 2.54
C LEU A 42 10.14 -3.69 3.32
N VAL A 43 10.27 -3.74 4.65
CA VAL A 43 10.55 -2.54 5.45
C VAL A 43 11.87 -1.89 5.03
N PRO A 44 12.04 -0.56 5.16
CA PRO A 44 13.34 0.09 5.02
C PRO A 44 14.40 -0.57 5.92
N VAL A 45 15.66 -0.58 5.49
CA VAL A 45 16.76 -1.18 6.27
C VAL A 45 16.92 -0.49 7.63
N GLU A 46 16.62 0.80 7.68
CA GLU A 46 16.60 1.63 8.88
C GLU A 46 15.66 1.07 9.96
N SER A 47 14.58 0.41 9.55
CA SER A 47 13.65 -0.25 10.47
C SER A 47 14.22 -1.53 11.08
N LEU A 48 15.31 -2.10 10.56
CA LEU A 48 15.91 -3.36 11.00
C LEU A 48 17.24 -3.20 11.76
N VAL A 49 17.81 -2.00 11.80
CA VAL A 49 19.07 -1.68 12.48
C VAL A 49 18.81 -1.05 13.85
N ASP A 50 19.87 -0.79 14.62
CA ASP A 50 19.83 -0.28 15.99
C ASP A 50 18.84 0.89 16.18
N GLY A 51 17.85 0.68 17.05
CA GLY A 51 16.80 1.66 17.36
C GLY A 51 15.65 1.74 16.34
N GLY A 52 15.69 0.96 15.26
CA GLY A 52 14.62 0.84 14.28
C GLY A 52 13.41 0.05 14.77
N PHE A 53 12.27 0.20 14.11
CA PHE A 53 10.97 -0.38 14.51
C PHE A 53 11.00 -1.91 14.72
N LEU A 54 11.80 -2.65 13.95
CA LEU A 54 12.01 -4.10 14.03
C LEU A 54 13.45 -4.46 14.43
N ASP A 55 14.16 -3.57 15.13
CA ASP A 55 15.48 -3.88 15.70
C ASP A 55 15.41 -5.11 16.62
N SER A 56 16.17 -6.15 16.27
CA SER A 56 16.23 -7.40 17.02
C SER A 56 16.71 -7.27 18.48
N ASN A 57 17.30 -6.13 18.86
CA ASN A 57 17.70 -5.85 20.24
C ASN A 57 16.54 -5.38 21.13
N GLN A 58 15.36 -5.11 20.55
CA GLN A 58 14.17 -4.73 21.31
C GLN A 58 13.61 -5.88 22.16
N GLY A 59 12.73 -5.55 23.09
CA GLY A 59 12.08 -6.55 23.95
C GLY A 59 11.22 -7.53 23.16
N SER A 60 11.20 -8.80 23.57
CA SER A 60 10.49 -9.89 22.89
C SER A 60 9.02 -9.58 22.60
N MET A 61 8.30 -9.03 23.59
CA MET A 61 6.89 -8.65 23.46
C MET A 61 6.71 -7.52 22.44
N HIS A 62 7.58 -6.51 22.50
CA HIS A 62 7.52 -5.38 21.59
C HIS A 62 7.77 -5.80 20.13
N LEU A 63 8.75 -6.68 19.87
CA LEU A 63 8.97 -7.22 18.52
C LEU A 63 7.78 -8.05 18.00
N HIS A 64 7.19 -8.86 18.87
CA HIS A 64 6.01 -9.63 18.53
C HIS A 64 4.84 -8.70 18.17
N ASP A 65 4.61 -7.67 18.97
CA ASP A 65 3.52 -6.71 18.76
C ASP A 65 3.77 -5.84 17.53
N ASN A 66 5.01 -5.43 17.28
CA ASN A 66 5.39 -4.65 16.08
C ASN A 66 5.21 -5.44 14.78
N LEU A 67 5.52 -6.74 14.75
CA LEU A 67 5.21 -7.57 13.59
C LEU A 67 3.70 -7.73 13.39
N ASN A 68 2.97 -7.97 14.47
CA ASN A 68 1.53 -8.18 14.42
C ASN A 68 0.77 -6.91 14.05
N ILE A 69 1.14 -5.73 14.55
CA ILE A 69 0.45 -4.47 14.22
C ILE A 69 0.58 -4.14 12.73
N VAL A 70 1.73 -4.42 12.11
CA VAL A 70 1.90 -4.26 10.65
C VAL A 70 1.05 -5.29 9.90
N ALA A 71 0.98 -6.54 10.35
CA ALA A 71 0.06 -7.52 9.79
C ALA A 71 -1.42 -7.10 9.96
N SER A 72 -1.78 -6.51 11.10
CA SER A 72 -3.12 -5.96 11.36
C SER A 72 -3.43 -4.76 10.47
N LEU A 73 -2.46 -3.91 10.14
CA LEU A 73 -2.62 -2.84 9.15
C LEU A 73 -2.99 -3.41 7.77
N VAL A 74 -2.31 -4.48 7.34
CA VAL A 74 -2.64 -5.19 6.08
C VAL A 74 -4.05 -5.77 6.14
N ARG A 75 -4.43 -6.40 7.24
CA ARG A 75 -5.81 -6.89 7.46
C ARG A 75 -6.84 -5.77 7.34
N HIS A 76 -6.62 -4.70 8.10
CA HIS A 76 -7.51 -3.55 8.20
C HIS A 76 -7.80 -2.98 6.83
N TYR A 77 -6.76 -2.80 6.03
CA TYR A 77 -6.86 -2.34 4.66
C TYR A 77 -7.85 -3.18 3.82
N PHE A 78 -7.72 -4.50 3.75
CA PHE A 78 -8.62 -5.32 2.92
C PHE A 78 -10.02 -5.45 3.51
N VAL A 79 -10.14 -5.54 4.84
CA VAL A 79 -11.45 -5.57 5.49
C VAL A 79 -12.23 -4.30 5.15
N MET A 80 -11.60 -3.13 5.20
CA MET A 80 -12.24 -1.87 4.84
C MET A 80 -12.48 -1.75 3.33
N LEU A 81 -11.54 -2.21 2.50
CA LEU A 81 -11.73 -2.24 1.05
C LEU A 81 -12.96 -3.07 0.65
N TYR A 82 -13.16 -4.23 1.27
CA TYR A 82 -14.32 -5.06 0.99
C TYR A 82 -15.64 -4.44 1.48
N LYS A 83 -15.62 -3.71 2.61
CA LYS A 83 -16.78 -2.92 3.06
C LYS A 83 -17.14 -1.85 2.02
N ASP A 84 -16.16 -1.14 1.49
CA ASP A 84 -16.37 -0.11 0.46
C ASP A 84 -16.94 -0.70 -0.83
N ILE A 85 -16.34 -1.79 -1.34
CA ILE A 85 -16.79 -2.45 -2.57
C ILE A 85 -18.21 -3.01 -2.41
N SER A 86 -18.55 -3.52 -1.22
CA SER A 86 -19.87 -4.10 -0.95
C SER A 86 -20.98 -3.05 -0.79
N ASN A 87 -20.63 -1.77 -0.64
CA ASN A 87 -21.59 -0.68 -0.49
C ASN A 87 -21.30 0.50 -1.43
N PRO A 88 -21.45 0.32 -2.77
CA PRO A 88 -21.03 1.30 -3.77
C PRO A 88 -21.90 2.57 -3.85
N ASN A 89 -23.02 2.62 -3.14
CA ASN A 89 -24.00 3.72 -3.18
C ASN A 89 -23.90 4.65 -1.96
N ASP A 90 -22.76 4.68 -1.28
CA ASP A 90 -22.58 5.57 -0.14
C ASP A 90 -22.67 7.04 -0.58
N TYR A 91 -23.43 7.85 0.16
CA TYR A 91 -23.73 9.23 -0.24
C TYR A 91 -22.51 10.15 -0.12
N CYS A 92 -21.59 9.87 0.81
CA CYS A 92 -20.37 10.68 0.97
C CYS A 92 -19.51 10.67 -0.31
N ASP A 93 -19.58 9.56 -1.06
CA ASP A 93 -18.64 9.10 -2.07
C ASP A 93 -18.77 9.76 -3.46
N GLN A 94 -19.90 10.39 -3.78
CA GLN A 94 -20.19 10.67 -5.19
C GLN A 94 -19.51 11.93 -5.75
N VAL A 95 -19.47 13.03 -4.98
CA VAL A 95 -19.00 14.34 -5.49
C VAL A 95 -17.52 14.29 -5.87
N GLU A 96 -16.70 13.74 -4.97
CA GLU A 96 -15.25 13.66 -5.13
C GLU A 96 -14.88 12.65 -6.23
N LYS A 97 -15.63 11.56 -6.37
CA LYS A 97 -15.50 10.62 -7.49
C LYS A 97 -15.79 11.25 -8.85
N TYR A 98 -16.86 12.05 -8.98
CA TYR A 98 -17.13 12.79 -10.21
C TYR A 98 -16.03 13.81 -10.52
N ALA A 99 -15.54 14.51 -9.50
CA ALA A 99 -14.50 15.51 -9.66
C ALA A 99 -13.15 14.85 -10.07
N CYS A 100 -12.83 13.69 -9.51
CA CYS A 100 -11.70 12.87 -9.95
C CYS A 100 -11.86 12.37 -11.39
N ALA A 101 -13.04 11.86 -11.77
CA ALA A 101 -13.29 11.44 -13.16
C ALA A 101 -13.16 12.61 -14.14
N TYR A 102 -13.67 13.79 -13.78
CA TYR A 102 -13.56 15.01 -14.57
C TYR A 102 -12.09 15.45 -14.75
N ARG A 103 -11.30 15.49 -13.66
CA ARG A 103 -9.85 15.76 -13.68
C ARG A 103 -9.13 14.91 -14.73
N ASN A 104 -9.50 13.64 -14.82
CA ASN A 104 -8.88 12.66 -15.71
C ASN A 104 -9.64 12.47 -17.04
N LYS A 105 -10.53 13.40 -17.41
CA LYS A 105 -11.32 13.38 -18.66
C LYS A 105 -12.08 12.07 -18.89
N TYR A 106 -12.56 11.44 -17.81
CA TYR A 106 -13.26 10.15 -17.82
C TYR A 106 -12.45 9.02 -18.49
N ARG A 107 -11.13 9.09 -18.36
CA ARG A 107 -10.20 8.07 -18.86
C ARG A 107 -9.41 7.45 -17.72
N CYS A 108 -9.19 6.14 -17.81
CA CYS A 108 -8.28 5.43 -16.94
C CYS A 108 -6.91 6.08 -17.04
N ILE A 109 -6.33 6.45 -15.90
CA ILE A 109 -5.01 7.09 -15.90
C ILE A 109 -3.88 6.13 -16.28
N VAL A 110 -4.13 4.83 -16.21
CA VAL A 110 -3.15 3.79 -16.50
C VAL A 110 -3.23 3.30 -17.95
N THR A 111 -4.43 3.16 -18.51
CA THR A 111 -4.63 2.65 -19.89
C THR A 111 -5.05 3.71 -20.91
N GLY A 112 -5.56 4.86 -20.45
CA GLY A 112 -6.22 5.86 -21.28
C GLY A 112 -7.63 5.48 -21.77
N GLU A 113 -8.11 4.29 -21.39
CA GLU A 113 -9.41 3.75 -21.80
C GLU A 113 -10.59 4.50 -21.16
N SER A 114 -11.74 4.45 -21.82
CA SER A 114 -13.01 4.96 -21.32
C SER A 114 -14.12 3.93 -21.61
N PRO A 115 -15.11 3.73 -20.71
CA PRO A 115 -15.31 4.43 -19.45
C PRO A 115 -14.33 3.99 -18.34
N SER A 116 -14.20 4.85 -17.33
CA SER A 116 -13.38 4.62 -16.13
C SER A 116 -14.09 5.20 -14.92
N TRP A 117 -13.78 4.67 -13.73
CA TRP A 117 -14.36 5.13 -12.48
C TRP A 117 -13.30 5.48 -11.46
N ALA A 118 -13.64 6.43 -10.59
CA ALA A 118 -12.82 6.78 -9.46
C ALA A 118 -12.87 5.67 -8.40
N SER A 119 -11.69 5.27 -7.92
CA SER A 119 -11.47 4.28 -6.85
C SER A 119 -10.59 4.91 -5.78
N HIS A 120 -10.80 4.55 -4.52
CA HIS A 120 -9.93 5.04 -3.45
C HIS A 120 -8.56 4.35 -3.43
N ILE A 121 -7.54 5.10 -3.03
CA ILE A 121 -6.18 4.61 -2.77
C ILE A 121 -6.15 3.94 -1.40
N ILE A 122 -6.59 4.64 -0.37
CA ILE A 122 -6.87 4.09 0.95
C ILE A 122 -8.40 4.04 1.11
N PRO A 123 -9.00 2.90 1.54
CA PRO A 123 -10.45 2.78 1.69
C PRO A 123 -11.03 3.95 2.51
N PHE A 124 -12.07 4.60 2.01
CA PHE A 124 -12.68 5.75 2.69
C PHE A 124 -13.36 5.33 4.00
N SER A 125 -13.73 4.05 4.12
CA SER A 125 -14.17 3.45 5.39
C SER A 125 -13.13 3.51 6.50
N TRP A 126 -11.89 3.98 6.29
CA TRP A 126 -10.94 4.18 7.39
C TRP A 126 -11.37 5.28 8.36
N ASN A 127 -12.03 6.34 7.89
CA ASN A 127 -12.48 7.44 8.75
C ASN A 127 -13.94 7.86 8.55
N LYS A 128 -14.75 6.98 7.95
CA LYS A 128 -16.16 7.27 7.63
C LYS A 128 -17.03 7.62 8.86
N ASN A 129 -16.75 7.02 10.00
CA ASN A 129 -17.48 7.26 11.25
C ASN A 129 -16.58 6.98 12.46
N GLU A 130 -17.10 7.27 13.66
CA GLU A 130 -16.39 7.11 14.93
C GLU A 130 -15.80 5.70 15.13
N ALA A 131 -16.58 4.64 14.87
CA ALA A 131 -16.11 3.26 15.01
C ALA A 131 -14.98 2.95 14.03
N ASN A 132 -15.09 3.44 12.79
CA ASN A 132 -14.02 3.29 11.80
C ASN A 132 -12.75 4.04 12.18
N VAL A 133 -12.87 5.28 12.69
CA VAL A 133 -11.73 6.07 13.17
C VAL A 133 -11.02 5.35 14.32
N TYR A 134 -11.79 4.79 15.26
CA TYR A 134 -11.25 3.98 16.35
C TYR A 134 -10.52 2.73 15.84
N GLU A 135 -11.14 1.93 14.97
CA GLU A 135 -10.49 0.74 14.39
C GLU A 135 -9.20 1.10 13.64
N THR A 136 -9.20 2.21 12.89
CA THR A 136 -8.01 2.69 12.16
C THR A 136 -6.91 3.15 13.12
N SER A 137 -7.23 3.88 14.19
CA SER A 137 -6.22 4.39 15.13
C SER A 137 -5.44 3.25 15.82
N LEU A 138 -6.06 2.10 16.05
CA LEU A 138 -5.41 0.90 16.62
C LEU A 138 -4.29 0.33 15.74
N VAL A 139 -4.31 0.56 14.43
CA VAL A 139 -3.29 0.07 13.49
C VAL A 139 -2.32 1.14 13.02
N MET A 140 -2.56 2.43 13.32
CA MET A 140 -1.71 3.51 12.81
C MET A 140 -0.26 3.47 13.32
N GLY A 141 -0.02 2.87 14.49
CA GLY A 141 1.34 2.65 15.01
C GLY A 141 2.23 1.84 14.05
N ALA A 142 1.64 1.00 13.19
CA ALA A 142 2.37 0.26 12.16
C ALA A 142 3.07 1.17 11.12
N CYS A 143 2.65 2.42 10.97
CA CYS A 143 3.27 3.36 10.02
C CYS A 143 4.74 3.64 10.35
N GLN A 144 5.13 3.54 11.62
CA GLN A 144 6.52 3.70 12.08
C GLN A 144 7.47 2.65 11.48
N ALA A 145 6.95 1.54 10.96
CA ALA A 145 7.75 0.55 10.24
C ALA A 145 8.29 1.07 8.90
N PHE A 146 7.68 2.12 8.33
CA PHE A 146 7.94 2.58 6.95
C PHE A 146 8.23 4.07 6.85
N PHE A 147 7.82 4.86 7.84
CA PHE A 147 7.78 6.31 7.75
C PHE A 147 8.42 6.98 8.97
N THR A 148 8.84 8.24 8.78
CA THR A 148 9.26 9.11 9.88
C THR A 148 8.08 9.49 10.77
N ASP A 149 8.36 9.96 11.99
CA ASP A 149 7.33 10.42 12.92
C ASP A 149 6.45 11.54 12.34
N GLU A 150 7.04 12.45 11.55
CA GLU A 150 6.31 13.52 10.86
C GLU A 150 5.24 12.96 9.92
N ILE A 151 5.61 12.02 9.04
CA ILE A 151 4.67 11.39 8.10
C ILE A 151 3.65 10.53 8.85
N CYS A 152 4.05 9.88 9.94
CA CYS A 152 3.11 9.12 10.78
C CYS A 152 2.03 10.03 11.38
N ASN A 153 2.41 11.21 11.87
CA ASN A 153 1.47 12.20 12.40
C ASN A 153 0.53 12.73 11.30
N ASP A 154 1.05 13.01 10.11
CA ASP A 154 0.24 13.41 8.96
C ASP A 154 -0.77 12.32 8.60
N LEU A 155 -0.33 11.07 8.50
CA LEU A 155 -1.21 9.92 8.23
C LEU A 155 -2.29 9.75 9.30
N TYR A 156 -1.94 9.89 10.57
CA TYR A 156 -2.90 9.82 11.67
C TYR A 156 -3.96 10.94 11.56
N GLY A 157 -3.53 12.18 11.27
CA GLY A 157 -4.43 13.31 11.07
C GLY A 157 -5.29 13.21 9.81
N LEU A 158 -4.86 12.47 8.79
CA LEU A 158 -5.62 12.27 7.56
C LEU A 158 -6.61 11.11 7.64
N LEU A 159 -6.24 10.02 8.31
CA LEU A 159 -6.93 8.73 8.21
C LEU A 159 -7.61 8.28 9.49
N SER A 160 -7.33 8.91 10.64
CA SER A 160 -7.95 8.58 11.93
C SER A 160 -8.25 9.83 12.76
N ASN A 161 -8.68 10.92 12.11
CA ASN A 161 -9.10 12.14 12.78
C ASN A 161 -10.51 11.98 13.39
N SER A 162 -10.61 12.08 14.72
CA SER A 162 -11.89 12.00 15.44
C SER A 162 -12.77 13.24 15.27
N ASP A 163 -12.19 14.36 14.81
CA ASP A 163 -12.89 15.63 14.71
C ASP A 163 -13.49 15.86 13.30
N ASP A 164 -13.12 15.04 12.31
CA ASP A 164 -13.50 15.22 10.91
C ASP A 164 -13.73 13.87 10.19
N PHE A 165 -14.94 13.34 10.29
CA PHE A 165 -15.34 12.10 9.64
C PHE A 165 -15.50 12.25 8.13
N CYS A 166 -15.25 11.17 7.39
CA CYS A 166 -15.23 11.14 5.92
C CYS A 166 -14.19 12.06 5.27
N SER A 167 -13.26 12.61 6.05
CA SER A 167 -12.25 13.56 5.54
C SER A 167 -11.24 12.96 4.57
N SER A 168 -11.17 11.61 4.49
CA SER A 168 -10.34 10.90 3.52
C SER A 168 -11.00 10.73 2.16
N ASP A 169 -12.30 11.02 2.04
CA ASP A 169 -13.01 11.00 0.78
C ASP A 169 -12.76 12.32 0.02
N LYS A 170 -11.62 12.34 -0.68
CA LYS A 170 -11.08 13.53 -1.34
C LYS A 170 -10.32 13.14 -2.60
N GLN A 171 -10.19 14.08 -3.55
CA GLN A 171 -9.42 13.86 -4.77
C GLN A 171 -7.98 13.37 -4.56
N TRP A 172 -7.33 13.75 -3.45
CA TRP A 172 -5.98 13.30 -3.09
C TRP A 172 -5.94 11.81 -2.67
N ASN A 173 -7.09 11.18 -2.43
CA ASN A 173 -7.22 9.75 -2.13
C ASN A 173 -7.90 8.99 -3.28
N LEU A 174 -8.09 9.60 -4.44
CA LEU A 174 -8.85 9.01 -5.56
C LEU A 174 -7.99 8.84 -6.82
N ILE A 175 -8.19 7.70 -7.47
CA ILE A 175 -7.59 7.35 -8.75
C ILE A 175 -8.66 6.95 -9.76
N ASN A 176 -8.53 7.38 -11.01
CA ASN A 176 -9.49 7.04 -12.06
C ASN A 176 -9.00 5.85 -12.89
N ILE A 177 -9.67 4.70 -12.79
CA ILE A 177 -9.24 3.43 -13.40
C ILE A 177 -10.37 2.75 -14.17
N SER A 178 -10.04 1.98 -15.21
CA SER A 178 -11.02 1.19 -15.97
C SER A 178 -11.40 -0.09 -15.22
N GLU A 179 -12.46 -0.77 -15.69
CA GLU A 179 -12.92 -2.05 -15.11
C GLU A 179 -11.82 -3.11 -15.09
N SER A 180 -11.06 -3.21 -16.18
CA SER A 180 -9.96 -4.16 -16.35
C SER A 180 -8.87 -3.93 -15.31
N VAL A 181 -8.58 -2.67 -14.97
CA VAL A 181 -7.59 -2.28 -13.96
C VAL A 181 -8.14 -2.45 -12.55
N ALA A 182 -9.44 -2.21 -12.33
CA ALA A 182 -10.08 -2.28 -11.01
C ALA A 182 -9.96 -3.67 -10.34
N ALA A 183 -10.08 -4.76 -11.12
CA ALA A 183 -9.91 -6.11 -10.58
C ALA A 183 -8.48 -6.39 -10.09
N ALA A 184 -7.48 -5.90 -10.82
CA ALA A 184 -6.07 -6.03 -10.42
C ALA A 184 -5.72 -5.09 -9.25
N TRP A 185 -6.36 -3.92 -9.20
CA TRP A 185 -6.24 -2.93 -8.12
C TRP A 185 -6.76 -3.48 -6.79
N SER A 186 -7.92 -4.15 -6.77
CA SER A 186 -8.53 -4.67 -5.54
C SER A 186 -7.83 -5.92 -5.00
N CYS A 187 -7.20 -6.72 -5.86
CA CYS A 187 -6.54 -7.97 -5.47
C CYS A 187 -5.04 -7.85 -5.14
N SER A 188 -4.49 -6.63 -5.05
CA SER A 188 -3.04 -6.39 -4.90
C SER A 188 -2.18 -7.08 -5.95
N SER A 189 -2.68 -7.15 -7.18
CA SER A 189 -1.89 -7.64 -8.32
C SER A 189 -1.08 -6.50 -8.94
N LEU A 190 -1.48 -5.25 -8.75
CA LEU A 190 -0.75 -4.08 -9.20
C LEU A 190 -0.59 -3.05 -8.07
N GLY A 191 0.46 -2.25 -8.16
CA GLY A 191 0.73 -1.11 -7.29
C GLY A 191 1.17 0.10 -8.08
N LEU A 192 1.14 1.25 -7.41
CA LEU A 192 1.55 2.54 -7.97
C LEU A 192 2.56 3.18 -7.03
N LYS A 193 3.66 3.66 -7.58
CA LYS A 193 4.70 4.39 -6.83
C LYS A 193 4.68 5.85 -7.23
N CYS A 194 4.72 6.74 -6.24
CA CYS A 194 5.02 8.14 -6.50
C CYS A 194 6.52 8.28 -6.74
N LEU A 195 6.93 8.65 -7.96
CA LEU A 195 8.33 8.90 -8.31
C LEU A 195 8.77 10.31 -7.91
N SER A 196 7.95 11.31 -8.21
CA SER A 196 8.28 12.70 -7.94
C SER A 196 7.01 13.55 -7.76
N ILE A 197 7.16 14.68 -7.04
CA ILE A 197 6.20 15.77 -7.03
C ILE A 197 6.97 17.04 -7.37
N LYS A 198 6.47 17.83 -8.33
CA LYS A 198 7.11 19.08 -8.74
C LYS A 198 6.08 20.14 -9.16
N PRO A 199 6.43 21.44 -9.10
CA PRO A 199 5.60 22.48 -9.69
C PRO A 199 5.37 22.20 -11.18
N ASN A 200 4.20 22.58 -11.70
CA ASN A 200 3.91 22.43 -13.13
C ASN A 200 4.65 23.52 -13.94
N ASP A 201 5.70 23.12 -14.67
CA ASP A 201 6.54 24.00 -15.49
C ASP A 201 5.79 24.68 -16.65
N SER A 202 4.61 24.19 -17.03
CA SER A 202 3.80 24.80 -18.10
C SER A 202 3.08 26.09 -17.67
N TRP A 203 3.27 26.50 -16.42
CA TRP A 203 2.70 27.71 -15.87
C TRP A 203 3.53 28.95 -16.24
N CYS A 204 3.16 29.61 -17.34
CA CYS A 204 3.72 30.91 -17.73
C CYS A 204 3.03 32.05 -16.96
N PRO A 205 3.77 32.85 -16.16
CA PRO A 205 3.21 34.00 -15.44
C PRO A 205 2.65 35.09 -16.38
N ASP A 206 3.15 35.16 -17.62
CA ASP A 206 2.86 36.24 -18.56
C ASP A 206 1.50 36.13 -19.28
N THR A 207 0.70 35.09 -18.98
CA THR A 207 -0.61 34.85 -19.63
C THR A 207 -1.84 35.33 -18.85
N GLN A 208 -1.70 36.09 -17.76
CA GLN A 208 -2.86 36.62 -17.03
C GLN A 208 -2.85 38.14 -16.86
N GLU A 209 -3.49 38.82 -17.81
CA GLU A 209 -4.27 40.01 -17.46
C GLU A 209 -5.48 39.56 -16.63
N SER A 210 -5.54 40.01 -15.37
CA SER A 210 -6.71 39.98 -14.47
C SER A 210 -7.14 38.63 -13.88
N ARG A 211 -6.58 38.25 -12.73
CA ARG A 211 -7.33 37.58 -11.63
C ARG A 211 -6.60 37.76 -10.30
N ASN A 212 -7.06 38.74 -9.53
CA ASN A 212 -6.77 38.89 -8.10
C ASN A 212 -7.58 37.85 -7.33
N ASP A 213 -7.02 36.66 -7.12
CA ASP A 213 -7.33 35.78 -5.98
C ASP A 213 -6.19 34.76 -5.96
N SER A 214 -5.66 34.42 -4.79
CA SER A 214 -4.52 33.50 -4.60
C SER A 214 -4.69 32.23 -5.43
N ILE A 215 -4.02 32.14 -6.57
CA ILE A 215 -4.08 30.98 -7.45
C ILE A 215 -3.19 29.92 -6.79
N ASP A 216 -3.81 28.92 -6.18
CA ASP A 216 -3.09 27.76 -5.67
C ASP A 216 -2.30 27.14 -6.83
N GLU A 217 -0.97 27.10 -6.71
CA GLU A 217 -0.09 26.56 -7.74
C GLU A 217 -0.43 25.08 -8.00
N GLU A 218 -0.57 24.71 -9.28
CA GLU A 218 -0.76 23.32 -9.69
C GLU A 218 0.57 22.58 -9.69
N TRP A 219 0.56 21.39 -9.09
CA TRP A 219 1.71 20.50 -8.98
C TRP A 219 1.44 19.22 -9.78
N GLU A 220 2.52 18.68 -10.34
CA GLU A 220 2.55 17.41 -11.05
C GLU A 220 3.06 16.31 -10.11
N VAL A 221 2.28 15.23 -9.99
CA VAL A 221 2.69 13.98 -9.35
C VAL A 221 3.01 12.97 -10.44
N GLU A 222 4.28 12.58 -10.54
CA GLU A 222 4.71 11.53 -11.44
C GLU A 222 4.56 10.17 -10.76
N VAL A 223 3.80 9.28 -11.38
CA VAL A 223 3.44 7.98 -10.82
C VAL A 223 3.88 6.88 -11.76
N GLU A 224 4.48 5.82 -11.21
CA GLU A 224 4.87 4.62 -11.91
C GLU A 224 3.95 3.45 -11.58
N PHE A 225 3.49 2.76 -12.62
CA PHE A 225 2.76 1.52 -12.53
C PHE A 225 3.69 0.31 -12.38
N GLN A 226 3.37 -0.60 -11.45
CA GLN A 226 4.07 -1.88 -11.30
C GLN A 226 3.10 -3.05 -11.07
N TRP A 227 3.35 -4.16 -11.76
CA TRP A 227 2.80 -5.46 -11.36
C TRP A 227 3.55 -5.97 -10.14
N LEU A 228 2.82 -6.62 -9.23
CA LEU A 228 3.38 -7.19 -8.00
C LEU A 228 3.50 -8.70 -8.13
N TYR A 229 4.61 -9.25 -7.63
CA TYR A 229 4.75 -10.69 -7.46
C TYR A 229 3.75 -11.18 -6.43
N ARG A 230 3.08 -12.29 -6.75
CA ARG A 230 2.07 -12.89 -5.88
C ARG A 230 2.45 -14.30 -5.49
N ARG A 231 2.55 -14.53 -4.18
CA ARG A 231 2.61 -15.88 -3.62
C ARG A 231 1.22 -16.51 -3.62
N PHE A 232 1.15 -17.83 -3.75
CA PHE A 232 -0.09 -18.61 -3.77
C PHE A 232 -0.18 -19.61 -2.60
N ARG A 233 -0.03 -19.13 -1.37
CA ARG A 233 -0.27 -19.91 -0.16
C ARG A 233 -0.75 -19.00 0.98
N LYS A 234 -1.16 -19.53 2.12
CA LYS A 234 -1.77 -18.69 3.17
C LYS A 234 -0.75 -17.76 3.83
N PRO A 235 -1.16 -16.56 4.27
CA PRO A 235 -0.26 -15.59 4.91
C PRO A 235 0.17 -15.99 6.33
N ASN A 236 -0.61 -16.86 7.01
CA ASN A 236 -0.35 -17.33 8.37
C ASN A 236 0.41 -18.68 8.41
N GLU A 237 0.85 -19.19 7.26
CA GLU A 237 1.72 -20.36 7.21
C GLU A 237 3.07 -20.04 7.85
N GLU A 238 3.52 -20.92 8.75
CA GLU A 238 4.84 -20.84 9.37
C GLU A 238 5.94 -21.09 8.34
N MET A 239 6.99 -20.27 8.40
CA MET A 239 8.14 -20.33 7.50
C MET A 239 9.26 -21.06 8.25
N ASP A 240 9.09 -22.37 8.42
CA ASP A 240 9.91 -23.22 9.27
C ASP A 240 11.19 -23.74 8.59
N GLY A 241 11.32 -23.57 7.27
CA GLY A 241 12.44 -24.08 6.49
C GLY A 241 12.51 -25.60 6.42
N ILE A 242 11.48 -26.33 6.90
CA ILE A 242 11.44 -27.79 6.94
C ILE A 242 11.12 -28.36 5.54
N THR A 243 10.46 -27.57 4.70
CA THR A 243 10.26 -27.87 3.28
C THR A 243 10.99 -26.84 2.42
N ASP A 244 11.77 -27.28 1.43
CA ASP A 244 12.56 -26.42 0.55
C ASP A 244 11.71 -25.35 -0.18
N GLU A 245 10.40 -25.57 -0.28
CA GLU A 245 9.46 -24.69 -0.98
C GLU A 245 8.77 -23.64 -0.09
N ASN A 246 8.91 -23.70 1.25
CA ASN A 246 8.24 -22.77 2.17
C ASN A 246 9.18 -22.04 3.12
N ASN A 247 10.29 -21.53 2.59
CA ASN A 247 11.25 -20.77 3.36
C ASN A 247 11.33 -19.29 2.90
N MET A 248 11.94 -18.47 3.74
CA MET A 248 12.15 -17.05 3.48
C MET A 248 12.99 -16.80 2.23
N GLU A 249 14.00 -17.65 1.98
CA GLU A 249 14.89 -17.53 0.82
C GLU A 249 14.12 -17.67 -0.48
N HIS A 250 13.26 -18.68 -0.61
CA HIS A 250 12.43 -18.90 -1.77
C HIS A 250 11.47 -17.73 -2.01
N MET A 251 10.88 -17.15 -0.94
CA MET A 251 10.02 -15.97 -1.06
C MET A 251 10.79 -14.77 -1.61
N ALA A 252 11.99 -14.50 -1.08
CA ALA A 252 12.83 -13.40 -1.55
C ALA A 252 13.37 -13.64 -2.97
N GLU A 253 13.86 -14.84 -3.29
CA GLU A 253 14.36 -15.17 -4.63
C GLU A 253 13.26 -15.12 -5.68
N ALA A 254 12.03 -15.53 -5.35
CA ALA A 254 10.91 -15.43 -6.27
C ALA A 254 10.53 -13.96 -6.54
N GLN A 255 10.56 -13.09 -5.52
CA GLN A 255 10.40 -11.65 -5.69
C GLN A 255 11.51 -11.05 -6.56
N ILE A 256 12.78 -11.36 -6.26
CA ILE A 256 13.94 -10.86 -7.02
C ILE A 256 13.87 -11.33 -8.47
N HIS A 257 13.51 -12.60 -8.70
CA HIS A 257 13.32 -13.13 -10.05
C HIS A 257 12.21 -12.39 -10.80
N HIS A 258 11.07 -12.12 -10.15
CA HIS A 258 9.97 -11.34 -10.73
C HIS A 258 10.43 -9.93 -11.12
N GLU A 259 11.19 -9.24 -10.25
CA GLU A 259 11.76 -7.92 -10.54
C GLU A 259 12.74 -7.95 -11.71
N ARG A 260 13.66 -8.94 -11.75
CA ARG A 260 14.63 -9.12 -12.86
C ARG A 260 13.95 -9.40 -14.21
N MET A 261 12.78 -10.03 -14.18
CA MET A 261 11.97 -10.27 -15.38
C MET A 261 11.14 -9.04 -15.81
N GLY A 262 11.37 -7.88 -15.20
CA GLY A 262 10.67 -6.63 -15.52
C GLY A 262 9.25 -6.59 -14.94
N CYS A 263 9.01 -7.30 -13.83
CA CYS A 263 7.72 -7.40 -13.16
C CYS A 263 6.59 -7.73 -14.14
N PRO A 264 6.54 -8.95 -14.71
CA PRO A 264 5.53 -9.32 -15.69
C PRO A 264 4.12 -9.31 -15.07
N PRO A 265 3.08 -9.11 -15.90
CA PRO A 265 1.70 -9.17 -15.46
C PRO A 265 1.35 -10.52 -14.87
N PHE A 266 0.44 -10.49 -13.91
CA PHE A 266 -0.19 -11.70 -13.40
C PHE A 266 -1.06 -12.33 -14.50
N MET A 267 -0.71 -13.54 -14.92
CA MET A 267 -1.58 -14.34 -15.79
C MET A 267 -2.40 -15.29 -14.93
N ASP A 268 -3.69 -14.98 -14.74
CA ASP A 268 -4.64 -15.98 -14.24
C ASP A 268 -5.02 -16.98 -15.35
N ALA A 269 -5.74 -18.04 -14.97
CA ALA A 269 -6.22 -19.05 -15.90
C ALA A 269 -7.15 -18.49 -17.01
N SER A 270 -7.64 -17.25 -16.85
CA SER A 270 -8.45 -16.52 -17.83
C SER A 270 -7.64 -15.57 -18.73
N GLY A 271 -6.32 -15.44 -18.51
CA GLY A 271 -5.43 -14.64 -19.36
C GLY A 271 -5.68 -13.13 -19.30
N ILE A 272 -6.36 -12.61 -18.27
CA ILE A 272 -6.70 -11.19 -18.19
C ILE A 272 -5.52 -10.40 -17.60
N ALA A 273 -4.46 -10.27 -18.38
CA ALA A 273 -3.51 -9.18 -18.22
C ALA A 273 -4.08 -7.92 -18.91
N THR A 274 -5.14 -7.35 -18.32
CA THR A 274 -5.74 -6.02 -18.61
C THR A 274 -6.01 -5.60 -20.06
N GLY A 275 -5.78 -6.46 -21.06
CA GLY A 275 -6.04 -6.18 -22.46
C GLY A 275 -7.36 -6.78 -22.89
N HIS A 276 -8.39 -5.95 -23.06
CA HIS A 276 -9.43 -6.28 -24.04
C HIS A 276 -8.76 -6.63 -25.37
N LYS A 277 -9.35 -7.52 -26.19
CA LYS A 277 -8.86 -7.82 -27.55
C LYS A 277 -8.54 -6.51 -28.28
N GLY A 278 -7.26 -6.23 -28.51
CA GLY A 278 -6.78 -5.02 -29.19
C GLY A 278 -6.04 -3.98 -28.32
N CYS A 279 -6.03 -4.13 -26.99
CA CYS A 279 -5.30 -3.22 -26.11
C CYS A 279 -3.86 -3.68 -25.87
N LYS A 280 -2.91 -2.74 -25.82
CA LYS A 280 -1.50 -3.05 -25.50
C LYS A 280 -1.42 -3.54 -24.05
N PRO A 281 -0.72 -4.65 -23.76
CA PRO A 281 -0.52 -5.11 -22.39
C PRO A 281 0.22 -4.04 -21.59
N MET A 282 -0.27 -3.75 -20.38
CA MET A 282 0.38 -2.82 -19.48
C MET A 282 1.67 -3.43 -18.95
N LEU A 283 2.77 -2.72 -19.13
CA LEU A 283 4.09 -3.13 -18.64
C LEU A 283 4.41 -2.35 -17.38
N SER A 284 5.04 -3.02 -16.42
CA SER A 284 5.63 -2.35 -15.26
C SER A 284 6.66 -1.30 -15.71
N GLY A 285 6.78 -0.22 -14.96
CA GLY A 285 7.61 0.94 -15.34
C GLY A 285 6.88 1.97 -16.22
N HIS A 286 5.61 1.72 -16.58
CA HIS A 286 4.82 2.75 -17.27
C HIS A 286 4.54 3.93 -16.32
N THR A 287 4.90 5.14 -16.73
CA THR A 287 4.69 6.36 -15.95
C THR A 287 3.58 7.23 -16.52
N PHE A 288 2.89 7.93 -15.62
CA PHE A 288 1.88 8.93 -15.95
C PHE A 288 1.89 10.06 -14.92
N THR A 289 1.32 11.20 -15.29
CA THR A 289 1.30 12.41 -14.46
C THR A 289 -0.12 12.74 -14.02
N ILE A 290 -0.28 13.13 -12.77
CA ILE A 290 -1.54 13.65 -12.22
C ILE A 290 -1.30 15.07 -11.72
N THR A 291 -2.14 15.99 -12.14
CA THR A 291 -2.09 17.39 -11.69
C THR A 291 -3.06 17.64 -10.54
N MET A 292 -2.61 18.29 -9.48
CA MET A 292 -3.44 18.73 -8.35
C MET A 292 -2.75 19.86 -7.57
N LEU A 293 -3.43 20.47 -6.60
CA LEU A 293 -2.83 21.51 -5.75
C LEU A 293 -1.69 20.93 -4.90
N GLU A 294 -0.69 21.75 -4.54
CA GLU A 294 0.47 21.32 -3.76
C GLU A 294 0.10 20.49 -2.52
N LYS A 295 -0.83 21.00 -1.71
CA LYS A 295 -1.26 20.34 -0.46
C LYS A 295 -1.87 18.97 -0.72
N ASP A 296 -2.63 18.83 -1.80
CA ASP A 296 -3.23 17.57 -2.19
C ASP A 296 -2.20 16.63 -2.82
N ALA A 297 -1.23 17.17 -3.57
CA ALA A 297 -0.13 16.40 -4.16
C ALA A 297 0.72 15.72 -3.08
N ARG A 298 1.01 16.44 -1.98
CA ARG A 298 1.72 15.89 -0.81
C ARG A 298 0.92 14.77 -0.14
N LYS A 299 -0.39 14.95 0.09
CA LYS A 299 -1.27 13.91 0.65
C LYS A 299 -1.39 12.69 -0.26
N TYR A 300 -1.51 12.93 -1.57
CA TYR A 300 -1.61 11.91 -2.60
C TYR A 300 -0.37 11.02 -2.64
N LYS A 301 0.83 11.62 -2.51
CA LYS A 301 2.06 10.86 -2.38
C LYS A 301 2.07 9.99 -1.13
N ILE A 302 1.77 10.55 0.04
CA ILE A 302 1.82 9.82 1.30
C ILE A 302 0.83 8.64 1.29
N THR A 303 -0.35 8.80 0.70
CA THR A 303 -1.33 7.70 0.58
C THR A 303 -0.94 6.65 -0.46
N LEU A 304 -0.31 7.05 -1.57
CA LEU A 304 0.30 6.11 -2.51
C LEU A 304 1.41 5.30 -1.84
N ASP A 305 2.28 5.94 -1.09
CA ASP A 305 3.38 5.29 -0.38
C ASP A 305 2.84 4.32 0.67
N LEU A 306 1.87 4.74 1.49
CA LEU A 306 1.22 3.85 2.48
C LEU A 306 0.59 2.64 1.80
N ARG A 307 -0.19 2.87 0.74
CA ARG A 307 -0.81 1.78 -0.02
C ARG A 307 0.26 0.85 -0.58
N TRP A 308 1.34 1.40 -1.15
CA TRP A 308 2.43 0.63 -1.74
C TRP A 308 2.99 -0.41 -0.77
N PHE A 309 3.29 -0.02 0.48
CA PHE A 309 3.80 -0.94 1.48
C PHE A 309 2.77 -2.02 1.85
N ILE A 310 1.51 -1.62 2.08
CA ILE A 310 0.43 -2.54 2.45
C ILE A 310 0.22 -3.60 1.36
N ILE A 311 0.06 -3.19 0.10
CA ILE A 311 -0.22 -4.11 -1.00
C ILE A 311 1.00 -4.95 -1.37
N SER A 312 2.22 -4.44 -1.19
CA SER A 312 3.45 -5.22 -1.41
C SER A 312 3.55 -6.36 -0.39
N ALA A 313 3.31 -6.06 0.90
CA ALA A 313 3.28 -7.07 1.95
C ALA A 313 2.16 -8.09 1.69
N ALA A 314 1.00 -7.62 1.24
CA ALA A 314 -0.13 -8.48 0.91
C ALA A 314 0.12 -9.38 -0.30
N ALA A 315 0.76 -8.87 -1.35
CA ALA A 315 1.07 -9.63 -2.54
C ALA A 315 2.12 -10.73 -2.26
N MET A 316 3.19 -10.36 -1.55
CA MET A 316 4.28 -11.27 -1.19
C MET A 316 3.84 -12.37 -0.20
N SER A 317 2.92 -12.05 0.71
CA SER A 317 2.38 -13.02 1.69
C SER A 317 1.11 -13.74 1.23
N CYS A 318 0.45 -13.29 0.15
CA CYS A 318 -0.91 -13.65 -0.27
C CYS A 318 -2.03 -13.19 0.68
N ALA A 319 -1.77 -12.23 1.58
CA ALA A 319 -2.78 -11.77 2.53
C ALA A 319 -4.01 -11.10 1.88
N ALA A 320 -3.88 -10.57 0.66
CA ALA A 320 -5.00 -9.94 -0.05
C ALA A 320 -6.20 -10.88 -0.27
N TRP A 321 -6.00 -12.20 -0.22
CA TRP A 321 -7.05 -13.21 -0.43
C TRP A 321 -7.55 -13.84 0.86
N TYR A 322 -6.80 -13.63 1.95
CA TYR A 322 -7.07 -14.23 3.25
C TYR A 322 -6.83 -13.23 4.40
N PRO A 323 -7.39 -12.00 4.34
CA PRO A 323 -7.15 -11.01 5.39
C PRO A 323 -7.69 -11.49 6.75
N GLU A 324 -8.69 -12.37 6.77
CA GLU A 324 -9.23 -12.98 7.98
C GLU A 324 -8.23 -13.87 8.74
N LEU A 325 -7.17 -14.34 8.07
CA LEU A 325 -6.11 -15.14 8.68
C LEU A 325 -5.01 -14.31 9.35
N LEU A 326 -5.03 -13.00 9.15
CA LEU A 326 -4.10 -12.06 9.81
C LEU A 326 -4.60 -11.67 11.21
N PRO A 327 -3.70 -11.29 12.14
CA PRO A 327 -4.11 -10.88 13.49
C PRO A 327 -5.03 -9.64 13.47
N PRO A 328 -6.09 -9.59 14.30
CA PRO A 328 -6.84 -8.36 14.52
C PRO A 328 -5.95 -7.32 15.24
N PRO A 329 -6.32 -6.02 15.17
CA PRO A 329 -5.62 -4.99 15.94
C PRO A 329 -5.60 -5.33 17.43
N LEU A 330 -4.50 -5.00 18.11
CA LEU A 330 -4.41 -5.14 19.57
C LEU A 330 -5.23 -4.02 20.23
N GLU A 331 -6.20 -4.38 21.06
CA GLU A 331 -6.85 -3.45 21.99
C GLU A 331 -5.92 -3.30 23.20
N TRP A 332 -5.27 -2.13 23.33
CA TRP A 332 -4.32 -1.83 24.40
C TRP A 332 -4.99 -1.16 25.61
#